data_AF-A0YKG7-F1
#
_entry.id   AF-A0YKG7-F1
#
_cell.length_a   1.000
_cell.length_b   1.000
_cell.length_c   1.000
_cell.angle_alpha   90.00
_cell.angle_beta   90.00
_cell.angle_gamma   90.00
#
_symmetry.space_group_name_H-M   'P 1'
#
loop_
_entity.id
_entity.type
_entity.pdbx_description
1 polymer ?
#
loop_
_entity_poly.entity_id
_entity_poly.type
_entity_poly.pdbx_seq_one_letter_code
_entity_poly.pdbx_strand_id
1 'polypeptide(L)'
;MGIQDNQPPPSRSGETRSSEAILSSLIEQLETVHQQVKHELSADIERLQKDKNRLIENIEQLHNQHDKLQNQHQQALSERQFAQQQVWLKQLAQVLASNLQRELVARINRLRTSSDQPLLTTDPSGLQLPSSLQSDLSATELEAVLDTSLNDTFRELQQELSSYQSDLSQRLSHMQSLEQQVEMLLETVVSRLKDQIDRSPITKGENQPETSTKPSVGPVRPQPTVIEGSKPAPQATQSSSSVQLGLFLALMSAVALSLFNVCLKIILQGPEPRQIFGLFEIEGIISPGLGNSLLILLLRMIVVMALMPIVATFLYPAVWSDMKRFIQSRDTSLMLIVIGSGFFLFLSQVCIYIAIGEIPTGIAITIFFIYPIVTVLASWGLFGDRPTLIRVIAMVIILGGGVLCLPSFFGGAAGNTQVGIIAAMSAGVAFAGYVLLTQMAAGKLHPIPFSLVNFASIFVFCCVSLIFLPDNLSMDVDVNVWQGLMFGGVVLGVLTLCSYLLNNFAIRSAGAALASIIGTSGPALTALFAFFIIGEALTPKQILGMALVILGVGAMSFERLVKAKKKAA
;
A
#
# COMPACT_ATOMS: atom_id res chain seq x y z
N MET A 1 4.36 93.76 78.33
CA MET A 1 5.22 92.86 79.13
C MET A 1 5.06 91.45 78.57
N GLY A 2 6.15 90.78 78.19
CA GLY A 2 6.13 89.36 77.81
C GLY A 2 6.76 89.03 76.45
N ILE A 3 8.03 88.63 76.52
CA ILE A 3 8.94 87.93 75.59
C ILE A 3 8.29 86.99 74.55
N GLN A 4 8.74 87.04 73.29
CA GLN A 4 9.01 85.86 72.43
C GLN A 4 9.86 86.27 71.22
N ASP A 5 11.10 85.79 71.16
CA ASP A 5 12.08 86.10 70.13
C ASP A 5 12.24 84.91 69.15
N ASN A 6 12.41 85.26 67.88
CA ASN A 6 12.41 84.42 66.67
C ASN A 6 13.48 83.31 66.65
N GLN A 7 13.11 82.12 66.15
CA GLN A 7 14.04 81.14 65.56
C GLN A 7 13.58 80.67 64.15
N PRO A 8 14.52 80.40 63.22
CA PRO A 8 14.26 80.20 61.77
C PRO A 8 13.91 78.75 61.35
N PRO A 9 13.39 78.52 60.12
CA PRO A 9 12.82 77.23 59.68
C PRO A 9 13.85 76.21 59.15
N PRO A 10 13.56 74.90 59.17
CA PRO A 10 14.45 73.85 58.66
C PRO A 10 14.35 73.64 57.14
N SER A 11 15.45 73.15 56.58
CA SER A 11 15.84 73.05 55.18
C SER A 11 15.26 71.86 54.41
N ARG A 12 14.94 72.09 53.12
CA ARG A 12 14.65 71.07 52.08
C ARG A 12 15.97 70.42 51.63
N SER A 13 16.32 69.23 52.11
CA SER A 13 17.49 68.46 51.61
C SER A 13 17.34 66.93 51.66
N GLY A 14 16.10 66.43 51.78
CA GLY A 14 15.82 64.99 51.94
C GLY A 14 15.49 64.21 50.65
N GLU A 15 14.95 64.85 49.61
CA GLU A 15 14.40 64.12 48.45
C GLU A 15 15.45 63.82 47.35
N THR A 16 16.39 64.73 47.09
CA THR A 16 17.37 64.61 45.99
C THR A 16 18.42 63.51 46.19
N ARG A 17 18.78 63.18 47.44
CA ARG A 17 19.73 62.09 47.72
C ARG A 17 19.15 60.70 47.46
N SER A 18 17.82 60.55 47.52
CA SER A 18 17.16 59.27 47.26
C SER A 18 17.11 58.94 45.76
N SER A 19 16.86 59.94 44.91
CA SER A 19 16.81 59.75 43.46
C SER A 19 18.20 59.52 42.84
N GLU A 20 19.25 60.16 43.37
CA GLU A 20 20.64 59.89 42.93
C GLU A 20 21.11 58.48 43.30
N ALA A 21 20.74 57.97 44.48
CA ALA A 21 21.07 56.60 44.90
C ALA A 21 20.31 55.53 44.08
N ILE A 22 19.07 55.83 43.66
CA ILE A 22 18.31 54.94 42.78
C ILE A 22 18.89 54.94 41.36
N LEU A 23 19.31 56.10 40.84
CA LEU A 23 19.96 56.19 39.53
C LEU A 23 21.32 55.49 39.50
N SER A 24 22.15 55.63 40.53
CA SER A 24 23.44 54.94 40.57
C SER A 24 23.29 53.42 40.65
N SER A 25 22.33 52.93 41.44
CA SER A 25 22.05 51.49 41.51
C SER A 25 21.46 50.91 40.22
N LEU A 26 20.62 51.67 39.50
CA LEU A 26 20.12 51.28 38.18
C LEU A 26 21.23 51.24 37.13
N ILE A 27 22.19 52.18 37.17
CA ILE A 27 23.34 52.19 36.26
C ILE A 27 24.24 50.98 36.53
N GLU A 28 24.50 50.67 37.80
CA GLU A 28 25.30 49.51 38.20
C GLU A 28 24.62 48.18 37.82
N GLN A 29 23.29 48.10 37.95
CA GLN A 29 22.49 46.96 37.47
C GLN A 29 22.51 46.84 35.94
N LEU A 30 22.49 47.97 35.22
CA LEU A 30 22.55 47.96 33.76
C LEU A 30 23.92 47.47 33.26
N GLU A 31 24.99 47.88 33.93
CA GLU A 31 26.36 47.50 33.59
C GLU A 31 26.64 46.03 33.90
N THR A 32 26.12 45.53 35.02
CA THR A 32 26.19 44.09 35.35
C THR A 32 25.39 43.23 34.37
N VAL A 33 24.17 43.63 33.99
CA VAL A 33 23.39 42.93 32.96
C VAL A 33 24.09 42.98 31.60
N HIS A 34 24.68 44.13 31.23
CA HIS A 34 25.43 44.25 29.99
C HIS A 34 26.65 43.32 29.94
N GLN A 35 27.42 43.25 31.03
CA GLN A 35 28.57 42.34 31.15
C GLN A 35 28.13 40.87 31.10
N GLN A 36 27.02 40.53 31.78
CA GLN A 36 26.50 39.17 31.82
C GLN A 36 26.02 38.71 30.44
N VAL A 37 25.25 39.52 29.73
CA VAL A 37 24.77 39.22 28.36
C VAL A 37 25.95 39.08 27.40
N LYS A 38 26.97 39.94 27.51
CA LYS A 38 28.17 39.86 26.66
C LYS A 38 28.94 38.55 26.89
N HIS A 39 29.06 38.11 28.14
CA HIS A 39 29.71 36.86 28.47
C HIS A 39 28.90 35.64 27.97
N GLU A 40 27.57 35.67 28.14
CA GLU A 40 26.68 34.61 27.69
C GLU A 40 26.69 34.47 26.16
N LEU A 41 26.64 35.59 25.44
CA LEU A 41 26.73 35.61 23.98
C LEU A 41 28.08 35.11 23.47
N SER A 42 29.17 35.47 24.16
CA SER A 42 30.51 34.98 23.80
C SER A 42 30.65 33.47 24.00
N ALA A 43 30.08 32.94 25.09
CA ALA A 43 30.07 31.50 25.37
C ALA A 43 29.23 30.73 24.34
N ASP A 44 28.08 31.27 23.93
CA ASP A 44 27.23 30.67 22.90
C ASP A 44 27.90 30.68 21.53
N ILE A 45 28.62 31.74 21.16
CA ILE A 45 29.38 31.80 19.91
C ILE A 45 30.47 30.71 19.89
N GLU A 46 31.18 30.52 20.99
CA GLU A 46 32.24 29.50 21.09
C GLU A 46 31.63 28.08 21.00
N ARG A 47 30.49 27.86 21.66
CA ARG A 47 29.74 26.61 21.56
C ARG A 47 29.27 26.34 20.12
N LEU A 48 28.71 27.34 19.45
CA LEU A 48 28.25 27.23 18.06
C LEU A 48 29.40 26.97 17.09
N GLN A 49 30.58 27.58 17.30
CA GLN A 49 31.77 27.30 16.51
C GLN A 49 32.25 25.86 16.71
N LYS A 50 32.22 25.35 17.94
CA LYS A 50 32.57 23.96 18.24
C LYS A 50 31.60 22.97 17.59
N ASP A 51 30.30 23.24 17.66
CA ASP A 51 29.28 22.41 17.04
C ASP A 51 29.40 22.43 15.51
N LYS A 52 29.65 23.60 14.91
CA LYS A 52 29.94 23.71 13.47
C LYS A 52 31.12 22.84 13.05
N ASN A 53 32.23 22.89 13.77
CA ASN A 53 33.42 22.10 13.43
C ASN A 53 33.14 20.59 13.53
N ARG A 54 32.39 20.18 14.56
CA ARG A 54 31.95 18.79 14.71
C ARG A 54 31.03 18.34 13.57
N LEU A 55 30.13 19.20 13.10
CA LEU A 55 29.27 18.89 11.95
C LEU A 55 30.08 18.73 10.66
N ILE A 56 31.09 19.58 10.44
CA ILE A 56 31.97 19.48 9.26
C ILE A 56 32.70 18.12 9.26
N GLU A 57 33.26 17.72 10.39
CA GLU A 57 33.95 16.43 10.52
C GLU A 57 33.01 15.24 10.28
N ASN A 58 31.78 15.30 10.81
CA ASN A 58 30.77 14.27 10.57
C ASN A 58 30.38 14.18 9.08
N ILE A 59 30.25 15.32 8.39
CA ILE A 59 29.92 15.36 6.96
C ILE A 59 31.05 14.73 6.14
N GLU A 60 32.30 15.01 6.48
CA GLU A 60 33.46 14.42 5.81
C GLU A 60 33.55 12.91 6.03
N GLN A 61 33.27 12.43 7.25
CA GLN A 61 33.16 10.99 7.53
C GLN A 61 32.02 10.33 6.73
N LEU A 62 30.87 10.98 6.63
CA LEU A 62 29.74 10.47 5.86
C LEU A 62 30.05 10.37 4.37
N HIS A 63 30.76 11.36 3.81
CA HIS A 63 31.22 11.33 2.42
C HIS A 63 32.17 10.15 2.17
N ASN A 64 33.16 9.97 3.04
CA ASN A 64 34.09 8.86 2.94
C ASN A 64 33.41 7.49 3.07
N GLN A 65 32.39 7.37 3.93
CA GLN A 65 31.59 6.15 4.03
C GLN A 65 30.76 5.90 2.78
N HIS A 66 30.15 6.95 2.23
CA HIS A 66 29.39 6.86 0.99
C HIS A 66 30.27 6.41 -0.18
N ASP A 67 31.44 7.01 -0.35
CA ASP A 67 32.40 6.63 -1.40
C ASP A 67 32.89 5.19 -1.24
N LYS A 68 33.09 4.73 0.01
CA LYS A 68 33.47 3.35 0.28
C LYS A 68 32.33 2.37 -0.06
N LEU A 69 31.10 2.69 0.31
CA LEU A 69 29.93 1.87 -0.01
C LEU A 69 29.66 1.82 -1.51
N GLN A 70 29.83 2.94 -2.22
CA GLN A 70 29.66 3.03 -3.67
C GLN A 70 30.70 2.18 -4.40
N ASN A 71 31.96 2.21 -3.96
CA ASN A 71 33.01 1.37 -4.53
C ASN A 71 32.77 -0.13 -4.26
N GLN A 72 32.29 -0.50 -3.06
CA GLN A 72 31.90 -1.88 -2.76
C GLN A 72 30.71 -2.35 -3.61
N HIS A 73 29.72 -1.49 -3.83
CA HIS A 73 28.58 -1.80 -4.68
C HIS A 73 29.00 -2.02 -6.13
N GLN A 74 29.90 -1.19 -6.67
CA GLN A 74 30.41 -1.32 -8.03
C GLN A 74 31.18 -2.64 -8.22
N GLN A 75 31.99 -3.04 -7.24
CA GLN A 75 32.69 -4.32 -7.26
C GLN A 75 31.71 -5.51 -7.20
N ALA A 76 30.71 -5.47 -6.31
CA ALA A 76 29.71 -6.53 -6.19
C ALA A 76 28.84 -6.68 -7.46
N LEU A 77 28.51 -5.58 -8.13
CA LEU A 77 27.82 -5.60 -9.43
C LEU A 77 28.68 -6.25 -10.51
N SER A 78 29.98 -5.93 -10.56
CA SER A 78 30.91 -6.53 -11.54
C SER A 78 31.12 -8.04 -11.33
N GLU A 79 31.23 -8.49 -10.07
CA GLU A 79 31.34 -9.93 -9.76
C GLU A 79 30.06 -10.69 -10.10
N ARG A 80 28.88 -10.11 -9.81
CA ARG A 80 27.59 -10.69 -10.21
C ARG A 80 27.42 -10.73 -11.72
N GLN A 81 27.85 -9.70 -12.45
CA GLN A 81 27.83 -9.69 -13.92
C GLN A 81 28.72 -10.79 -14.50
N PHE A 82 29.92 -10.98 -13.96
CA PHE A 82 30.82 -12.06 -14.38
C PHE A 82 30.26 -13.45 -14.05
N ALA A 83 29.67 -13.63 -12.86
CA ALA A 83 29.03 -14.89 -12.47
C ALA A 83 27.79 -15.20 -13.33
N GLN A 84 26.94 -14.21 -13.61
CA GLN A 84 25.80 -14.36 -14.51
C GLN A 84 26.23 -14.64 -15.96
N GLN A 85 27.27 -13.95 -16.46
CA GLN A 85 27.81 -14.25 -17.79
C GLN A 85 28.33 -15.69 -17.89
N GLN A 86 28.98 -16.21 -16.85
CA GLN A 86 29.42 -17.61 -16.83
C GLN A 86 28.26 -18.61 -16.79
N VAL A 87 27.20 -18.33 -16.03
CA VAL A 87 25.99 -19.19 -15.99
C VAL A 87 25.27 -19.16 -17.33
N TRP A 88 25.14 -17.98 -17.93
CA TRP A 88 24.49 -17.79 -19.22
C TRP A 88 25.28 -18.44 -20.37
N LEU A 89 26.61 -18.33 -20.38
CA LEU A 89 27.48 -19.03 -21.33
C LEU A 89 27.35 -20.56 -21.22
N LYS A 90 27.26 -21.08 -19.99
CA LYS A 90 27.03 -22.52 -19.77
C LYS A 90 25.67 -22.96 -20.27
N GLN A 91 24.61 -22.20 -19.98
CA GLN A 91 23.25 -22.49 -20.46
C GLN A 91 23.15 -22.38 -21.97
N LEU A 92 23.76 -21.36 -22.58
CA LEU A 92 23.74 -21.16 -24.02
C LEU A 92 24.51 -22.27 -24.73
N ALA A 93 25.69 -22.66 -24.25
CA ALA A 93 26.45 -23.80 -24.77
C ALA A 93 25.64 -25.12 -24.69
N GLN A 94 24.90 -25.32 -23.60
CA GLN A 94 24.11 -26.54 -23.39
C GLN A 94 22.85 -26.58 -24.26
N VAL A 95 22.20 -25.44 -24.46
CA VAL A 95 21.05 -25.31 -25.37
C VAL A 95 21.50 -25.49 -26.82
N LEU A 96 22.61 -24.86 -27.23
CA LEU A 96 23.20 -25.02 -28.57
C LEU A 96 23.59 -26.47 -28.84
N ALA A 97 24.27 -27.13 -27.90
CA ALA A 97 24.63 -28.54 -28.03
C ALA A 97 23.38 -29.42 -28.20
N SER A 98 22.32 -29.17 -27.43
CA SER A 98 21.08 -29.95 -27.51
C SER A 98 20.29 -29.72 -28.81
N ASN A 99 20.37 -28.54 -29.41
CA ASN A 99 19.70 -28.21 -30.66
C ASN A 99 20.48 -28.74 -31.86
N LEU A 100 21.81 -28.61 -31.83
CA LEU A 100 22.70 -29.14 -32.85
C LEU A 100 22.59 -30.68 -32.92
N GLN A 101 22.53 -31.34 -31.76
CA GLN A 101 22.36 -32.79 -31.67
C GLN A 101 20.99 -33.24 -32.21
N ARG A 102 19.91 -32.51 -31.91
CA ARG A 102 18.55 -32.83 -32.41
C ARG A 102 18.43 -32.62 -33.92
N GLU A 103 18.99 -31.56 -34.46
CA GLU A 103 18.92 -31.25 -35.90
C GLU A 103 19.81 -32.20 -36.71
N LEU A 104 21.00 -32.56 -36.22
CA LEU A 104 21.85 -33.59 -36.83
C LEU A 104 21.16 -34.96 -36.88
N VAL A 105 20.56 -35.41 -35.77
CA VAL A 105 19.84 -36.69 -35.70
C VAL A 105 18.60 -36.68 -36.61
N ALA A 106 17.84 -35.58 -36.62
CA ALA A 106 16.68 -35.44 -37.48
C ALA A 106 17.04 -35.47 -38.98
N ARG A 107 18.17 -34.86 -39.37
CA ARG A 107 18.61 -34.82 -40.77
C ARG A 107 19.28 -36.11 -41.23
N ILE A 108 20.05 -36.78 -40.37
CA ILE A 108 20.58 -38.12 -40.63
C ILE A 108 19.44 -39.12 -40.85
N ASN A 109 18.38 -39.07 -40.04
CA ASN A 109 17.21 -39.93 -40.20
C ASN A 109 16.37 -39.58 -41.46
N ARG A 110 16.35 -38.32 -41.91
CA ARG A 110 15.67 -37.92 -43.17
C ARG A 110 16.39 -38.43 -44.42
N LEU A 111 17.72 -38.48 -44.41
CA LEU A 111 18.55 -38.90 -45.56
C LEU A 111 18.43 -40.39 -45.91
N ARG A 112 17.80 -41.24 -45.08
CA ARG A 112 17.56 -42.67 -45.35
C ARG A 112 16.09 -43.05 -45.59
N THR A 113 15.21 -42.09 -45.90
CA THR A 113 13.79 -42.36 -46.21
C THR A 113 13.54 -43.19 -47.48
N SER A 114 14.59 -43.75 -48.10
CA SER A 114 14.52 -44.77 -49.15
C SER A 114 14.71 -46.22 -48.65
N SER A 115 14.90 -46.49 -47.34
CA SER A 115 14.95 -47.86 -46.79
C SER A 115 14.57 -47.96 -45.30
N ASP A 116 13.26 -48.08 -45.07
CA ASP A 116 12.48 -48.75 -43.98
C ASP A 116 12.93 -48.93 -42.50
N GLN A 117 13.96 -48.28 -41.93
CA GLN A 117 14.10 -48.24 -40.44
C GLN A 117 14.97 -47.09 -39.88
N PRO A 118 14.61 -46.45 -38.73
CA PRO A 118 15.40 -45.38 -38.11
C PRO A 118 16.69 -45.90 -37.47
N LEU A 119 17.78 -45.13 -37.63
CA LEU A 119 19.15 -45.56 -37.32
C LEU A 119 19.64 -45.07 -35.95
N LEU A 120 19.01 -44.02 -35.38
CA LEU A 120 19.37 -43.42 -34.09
C LEU A 120 18.13 -43.10 -33.29
N THR A 121 18.00 -43.69 -32.10
CA THR A 121 16.99 -43.33 -31.09
C THR A 121 17.59 -42.41 -30.04
N THR A 122 16.86 -41.34 -29.71
CA THR A 122 17.23 -40.42 -28.63
C THR A 122 16.87 -41.04 -27.27
N ASP A 123 17.86 -41.57 -26.57
CA ASP A 123 17.76 -41.96 -25.16
C ASP A 123 18.51 -40.91 -24.28
N PRO A 124 18.14 -40.68 -23.01
CA PRO A 124 18.72 -39.62 -22.18
C PRO A 124 20.21 -39.74 -21.87
N SER A 125 20.88 -40.81 -22.32
CA SER A 125 22.23 -41.19 -21.91
C SER A 125 23.29 -41.17 -23.04
N GLY A 126 22.94 -40.75 -24.26
CA GLY A 126 23.89 -40.57 -25.38
C GLY A 126 23.53 -41.34 -26.67
N LEU A 127 24.26 -41.07 -27.77
CA LEU A 127 24.08 -41.74 -29.08
C LEU A 127 24.63 -43.18 -29.05
N GLN A 128 23.81 -44.18 -29.35
CA GLN A 128 24.24 -45.56 -29.64
C GLN A 128 23.83 -45.97 -31.06
N LEU A 129 24.74 -46.63 -31.79
CA LEU A 129 24.44 -47.27 -33.08
C LEU A 129 23.87 -48.69 -32.86
N PRO A 130 22.83 -49.10 -33.60
CA PRO A 130 22.42 -50.50 -33.64
C PRO A 130 23.49 -51.35 -34.36
N SER A 131 23.74 -52.55 -33.82
CA SER A 131 24.84 -53.47 -34.14
C SER A 131 24.78 -54.16 -35.52
N SER A 132 23.99 -53.65 -36.47
CA SER A 132 23.75 -54.30 -37.77
C SER A 132 24.32 -53.56 -38.99
N LEU A 133 25.16 -52.54 -38.81
CA LEU A 133 25.72 -51.75 -39.92
C LEU A 133 27.25 -51.72 -39.90
N GLN A 134 27.86 -52.88 -40.06
CA GLN A 134 29.31 -53.02 -40.18
C GLN A 134 29.78 -53.31 -41.62
N SER A 135 28.90 -53.38 -42.61
CA SER A 135 29.30 -53.85 -43.96
C SER A 135 29.26 -52.87 -45.13
N ASP A 136 28.41 -51.85 -45.22
CA ASP A 136 28.37 -51.06 -46.47
C ASP A 136 27.98 -49.59 -46.25
N LEU A 137 28.98 -48.73 -46.07
CA LEU A 137 28.91 -47.30 -46.36
C LEU A 137 30.34 -46.78 -46.53
N SER A 138 30.69 -46.35 -47.74
CA SER A 138 31.99 -45.78 -48.10
C SER A 138 32.29 -44.56 -47.24
N ALA A 139 33.31 -44.67 -46.38
CA ALA A 139 33.77 -43.62 -45.47
C ALA A 139 34.02 -42.26 -46.17
N THR A 140 34.34 -42.28 -47.46
CA THR A 140 34.59 -41.12 -48.32
C THR A 140 33.35 -40.28 -48.66
N GLU A 141 32.15 -40.85 -48.71
CA GLU A 141 30.91 -40.07 -48.94
C GLU A 141 30.39 -39.44 -47.65
N LEU A 142 30.56 -40.13 -46.52
CA LEU A 142 30.18 -39.62 -45.20
C LEU A 142 31.04 -38.43 -44.78
N GLU A 143 32.34 -38.48 -45.09
CA GLU A 143 33.30 -37.41 -44.81
C GLU A 143 32.99 -36.14 -45.62
N ALA A 144 32.70 -36.28 -46.93
CA ALA A 144 32.34 -35.15 -47.79
C ALA A 144 31.03 -34.46 -47.38
N VAL A 145 30.03 -35.24 -46.92
CA VAL A 145 28.73 -34.73 -46.45
C VAL A 145 28.83 -34.12 -45.05
N LEU A 146 29.66 -34.67 -44.15
CA LEU A 146 29.95 -34.05 -42.86
C LEU A 146 30.68 -32.71 -43.04
N ASP A 147 31.66 -32.62 -43.94
CA ASP A 147 32.46 -31.41 -44.13
C ASP A 147 31.65 -30.25 -44.71
N THR A 148 30.75 -30.54 -45.66
CA THR A 148 29.83 -29.53 -46.20
C THR A 148 28.78 -29.13 -45.17
N SER A 149 28.19 -30.09 -44.46
CA SER A 149 27.17 -29.80 -43.44
C SER A 149 27.75 -29.03 -42.25
N LEU A 150 28.96 -29.34 -41.78
CA LEU A 150 29.61 -28.64 -40.68
C LEU A 150 29.98 -27.21 -41.08
N ASN A 151 30.50 -27.00 -42.30
CA ASN A 151 30.82 -25.67 -42.80
C ASN A 151 29.57 -24.78 -42.96
N ASP A 152 28.46 -25.34 -43.43
CA ASP A 152 27.22 -24.57 -43.60
C ASP A 152 26.62 -24.19 -42.25
N THR A 153 26.60 -25.12 -41.28
CA THR A 153 26.11 -24.83 -39.92
C THR A 153 26.99 -23.81 -39.21
N PHE A 154 28.32 -23.88 -39.42
CA PHE A 154 29.27 -22.92 -38.86
C PHE A 154 29.08 -21.51 -39.45
N ARG A 155 28.81 -21.40 -40.76
CA ARG A 155 28.50 -20.12 -41.41
C ARG A 155 27.20 -19.50 -40.91
N GLU A 156 26.15 -20.31 -40.74
CA GLU A 156 24.85 -19.84 -40.27
C GLU A 156 24.93 -19.35 -38.82
N LEU A 157 25.65 -20.07 -37.95
CA LEU A 157 25.93 -19.64 -36.58
C LEU A 157 26.80 -18.38 -36.52
N GLN A 158 27.80 -18.25 -37.39
CA GLN A 158 28.63 -17.05 -37.45
C GLN A 158 27.82 -15.82 -37.88
N GLN A 159 26.85 -16.01 -38.78
CA GLN A 159 25.94 -14.97 -39.24
C GLN A 159 24.96 -14.54 -38.13
N GLU A 160 24.37 -15.49 -37.39
CA GLU A 160 23.54 -15.17 -36.22
C GLU A 160 24.33 -14.45 -35.12
N LEU A 161 25.57 -14.87 -34.86
CA LEU A 161 26.42 -14.22 -33.84
C LEU A 161 26.71 -12.76 -34.19
N SER A 162 26.97 -12.48 -35.48
CA SER A 162 27.20 -11.12 -35.97
C SER A 162 25.94 -10.24 -35.88
N SER A 163 24.76 -10.82 -36.12
CA SER A 163 23.46 -10.15 -35.96
C SER A 163 23.20 -9.82 -34.49
N TYR A 164 23.51 -10.75 -33.57
CA TYR A 164 23.36 -10.53 -32.13
C TYR A 164 24.31 -9.47 -31.60
N GLN A 165 25.56 -9.45 -32.07
CA GLN A 165 26.54 -8.43 -31.67
C GLN A 165 26.11 -7.03 -32.16
N SER A 166 25.52 -6.94 -33.36
CA SER A 166 24.95 -5.72 -33.89
C SER A 166 23.76 -5.23 -33.04
N ASP A 167 22.79 -6.09 -32.70
CA ASP A 167 21.62 -5.71 -31.88
C ASP A 167 22.03 -5.29 -30.46
N LEU A 168 23.02 -5.96 -29.87
CA LEU A 168 23.57 -5.58 -28.56
C LEU A 168 24.28 -4.22 -28.60
N SER A 169 25.09 -3.97 -29.64
CA SER A 169 25.78 -2.68 -29.81
C SER A 169 24.79 -1.53 -30.01
N GLN A 170 23.70 -1.79 -30.73
CA GLN A 170 22.64 -0.83 -30.98
C GLN A 170 21.86 -0.53 -29.69
N ARG A 171 21.57 -1.54 -28.86
CA ARG A 171 20.94 -1.34 -27.54
C ARG A 171 21.83 -0.59 -26.54
N LEU A 172 23.13 -0.86 -26.53
CA LEU A 172 24.10 -0.15 -25.68
C LEU A 172 24.24 1.32 -26.07
N SER A 173 24.31 1.61 -27.38
CA SER A 173 24.33 2.99 -27.89
C SER A 173 23.05 3.77 -27.55
N HIS A 174 21.89 3.11 -27.59
CA HIS A 174 20.60 3.70 -27.20
C HIS A 174 20.50 3.95 -25.69
N MET A 175 21.13 3.10 -24.86
CA MET A 175 21.21 3.31 -23.41
C MET A 175 22.15 4.46 -23.03
N GLN A 176 23.32 4.57 -23.65
CA GLN A 176 24.25 5.69 -23.42
C GLN A 176 23.65 7.03 -23.89
N SER A 177 22.88 7.01 -24.97
CA SER A 177 22.08 8.16 -25.44
C SER A 177 21.01 8.58 -24.43
N LEU A 178 20.40 7.63 -23.71
CA LEU A 178 19.38 7.93 -22.71
C LEU A 178 19.99 8.50 -21.42
N GLU A 179 21.16 8.03 -21.01
CA GLU A 179 21.90 8.63 -19.87
C GLU A 179 22.30 10.08 -20.15
N GLN A 180 22.82 10.38 -21.34
CA GLN A 180 23.15 11.76 -21.73
C GLN A 180 21.90 12.66 -21.82
N GLN A 181 20.74 12.11 -22.22
CA GLN A 181 19.48 12.85 -22.22
C GLN A 181 18.94 13.13 -20.81
N VAL A 182 19.15 12.20 -19.87
CA VAL A 182 18.78 12.39 -18.45
C VAL A 182 19.67 13.44 -17.81
N GLU A 183 20.96 13.46 -18.13
CA GLU A 183 21.92 14.44 -17.59
C GLU A 183 21.62 15.87 -18.09
N MET A 184 21.30 16.05 -19.37
CA MET A 184 20.85 17.35 -19.89
C MET A 184 19.50 17.81 -19.31
N LEU A 185 18.59 16.87 -19.03
CA LEU A 185 17.32 17.17 -18.36
C LEU A 185 17.54 17.60 -16.90
N LEU A 186 18.48 16.96 -16.21
CA LEU A 186 18.84 17.31 -14.83
C LEU A 186 19.46 18.71 -14.77
N GLU A 187 20.36 19.04 -15.70
CA GLU A 187 20.98 20.37 -15.80
C GLU A 187 19.94 21.47 -16.13
N THR A 188 18.95 21.14 -16.97
CA THR A 188 17.82 22.04 -17.29
C THR A 188 16.89 22.26 -16.10
N VAL A 189 16.67 21.26 -15.25
CA VAL A 189 15.85 21.38 -14.05
C VAL A 189 16.57 22.15 -12.95
N VAL A 190 17.87 21.94 -12.79
CA VAL A 190 18.71 22.65 -11.82
C VAL A 190 18.82 24.14 -12.18
N SER A 191 18.96 24.48 -13.46
CA SER A 191 18.96 25.88 -13.91
C SER A 191 17.61 26.58 -13.69
N ARG A 192 16.47 25.88 -13.88
CA ARG A 192 15.14 26.43 -13.57
C ARG A 192 14.85 26.59 -12.08
N LEU A 193 15.42 25.75 -11.23
CA LEU A 193 15.34 25.89 -9.77
C LEU A 193 16.17 27.09 -9.27
N LYS A 194 17.33 27.34 -9.87
CA LYS A 194 18.17 28.51 -9.59
C LYS A 194 17.41 29.82 -9.90
N ASP A 195 16.73 29.87 -11.05
CA ASP A 195 15.99 31.05 -11.53
C ASP A 195 14.71 31.34 -10.72
N GLN A 196 14.12 30.32 -10.07
CA GLN A 196 12.97 30.49 -9.19
C GLN A 196 13.34 30.98 -7.78
N ILE A 197 14.57 30.76 -7.33
CA ILE A 197 15.05 31.23 -6.02
C ILE A 197 15.35 32.74 -6.04
N ASP A 198 15.75 33.30 -7.19
CA ASP A 198 16.03 34.74 -7.33
C ASP A 198 14.77 35.63 -7.47
N ARG A 199 13.56 35.04 -7.56
CA ARG A 199 12.29 35.77 -7.77
C ARG A 199 11.28 35.62 -6.62
N SER A 200 11.65 36.03 -5.41
CA SER A 200 10.68 36.12 -4.31
C SER A 200 10.71 37.48 -3.60
N PRO A 201 9.72 38.37 -3.80
CA PRO A 201 9.57 39.58 -3.01
C PRO A 201 8.72 39.35 -1.75
N ILE A 202 9.27 39.79 -0.61
CA ILE A 202 8.64 39.82 0.71
C ILE A 202 7.58 40.93 0.74
N THR A 203 6.33 40.61 1.09
CA THR A 203 5.27 41.62 1.34
C THR A 203 4.86 41.59 2.82
N LYS A 204 5.05 42.73 3.48
CA LYS A 204 4.58 43.06 4.84
C LYS A 204 3.05 43.28 4.82
N GLY A 205 2.35 42.80 5.85
CA GLY A 205 0.96 43.12 6.14
C GLY A 205 0.83 43.78 7.50
N GLU A 206 0.15 44.93 7.54
CA GLU A 206 0.06 45.86 8.66
C GLU A 206 -1.41 45.96 9.16
N ASN A 207 -1.58 45.88 10.49
CA ASN A 207 -2.56 46.52 11.40
C ASN A 207 -4.12 46.44 11.23
N GLN A 208 -4.76 45.76 12.22
CA GLN A 208 -5.83 46.18 13.18
C GLN A 208 -7.20 46.77 12.73
N PRO A 209 -8.26 46.88 13.61
CA PRO A 209 -8.69 46.11 14.79
C PRO A 209 -10.23 45.82 14.90
N GLU A 210 -10.61 45.24 16.05
CA GLU A 210 -11.87 44.73 16.65
C GLU A 210 -13.19 45.54 16.53
N THR A 211 -14.35 44.87 16.71
CA THR A 211 -15.41 45.31 17.66
C THR A 211 -16.47 44.24 17.99
N SER A 212 -16.84 44.21 19.27
CA SER A 212 -17.81 43.39 20.00
C SER A 212 -19.28 43.72 19.73
N THR A 213 -20.21 42.76 19.98
CA THR A 213 -21.42 42.93 20.86
C THR A 213 -22.36 41.71 20.88
N LYS A 214 -22.98 41.47 22.06
CA LYS A 214 -24.10 40.58 22.44
C LYS A 214 -25.03 41.44 23.35
N PRO A 215 -26.19 40.99 23.86
CA PRO A 215 -27.31 40.17 23.34
C PRO A 215 -28.69 40.84 23.62
N SER A 216 -29.83 40.24 23.24
CA SER A 216 -31.16 40.65 23.76
C SER A 216 -32.14 39.47 23.94
N VAL A 217 -33.04 39.61 24.92
CA VAL A 217 -33.86 38.57 25.59
C VAL A 217 -35.36 38.91 25.56
N GLY A 218 -36.21 37.90 25.35
CA GLY A 218 -37.59 37.74 25.90
C GLY A 218 -38.78 38.03 24.97
N PRO A 219 -40.03 37.55 25.25
CA PRO A 219 -40.50 36.69 26.36
C PRO A 219 -41.42 35.48 25.97
N VAL A 220 -41.86 34.73 26.99
CA VAL A 220 -42.57 33.43 27.00
C VAL A 220 -44.02 33.56 27.54
N ARG A 221 -45.01 32.81 27.00
CA ARG A 221 -46.14 32.11 27.72
C ARG A 221 -47.09 31.31 26.75
N PRO A 222 -48.06 30.47 27.22
CA PRO A 222 -48.01 29.07 27.72
C PRO A 222 -48.72 28.01 26.82
N GLN A 223 -48.61 26.72 27.21
CA GLN A 223 -49.07 25.47 26.57
C GLN A 223 -50.62 25.29 26.39
N PRO A 224 -51.07 24.26 25.64
CA PRO A 224 -51.50 23.02 26.31
C PRO A 224 -51.07 21.68 25.65
N THR A 225 -51.01 20.68 26.52
CA THR A 225 -50.66 19.27 26.40
C THR A 225 -51.51 18.48 25.37
N VAL A 226 -50.85 17.68 24.53
CA VAL A 226 -51.44 16.48 23.91
C VAL A 226 -50.44 15.33 24.06
N ILE A 227 -50.92 14.24 24.66
CA ILE A 227 -50.20 12.96 24.82
C ILE A 227 -50.47 12.14 23.55
N GLU A 228 -49.45 11.37 23.14
CA GLU A 228 -49.51 10.10 22.40
C GLU A 228 -49.10 10.08 20.91
N GLY A 229 -48.19 9.14 20.62
CA GLY A 229 -47.66 8.83 19.29
C GLY A 229 -46.13 8.67 19.30
N SER A 230 -45.65 7.46 19.56
CA SER A 230 -44.24 7.05 19.52
C SER A 230 -43.61 7.33 18.14
N LYS A 231 -43.05 8.53 18.01
CA LYS A 231 -42.20 8.96 16.90
C LYS A 231 -40.83 8.28 17.04
N PRO A 232 -40.16 7.84 15.94
CA PRO A 232 -38.78 7.40 16.00
C PRO A 232 -37.94 8.50 16.66
N ALA A 233 -37.04 8.11 17.56
CA ALA A 233 -36.21 9.03 18.33
C ALA A 233 -35.65 10.15 17.43
N PRO A 234 -35.73 11.43 17.83
CA PRO A 234 -35.11 12.52 17.08
C PRO A 234 -33.62 12.23 16.94
N GLN A 235 -33.10 12.23 15.72
CA GLN A 235 -31.66 12.26 15.49
C GLN A 235 -31.13 13.52 16.18
N ALA A 236 -30.47 13.35 17.32
CA ALA A 236 -29.84 14.43 18.04
C ALA A 236 -28.92 15.19 17.07
N THR A 237 -29.07 16.50 17.01
CA THR A 237 -28.20 17.41 16.27
C THR A 237 -26.76 17.17 16.72
N GLN A 238 -26.03 16.39 15.92
CA GLN A 238 -24.63 16.05 16.19
C GLN A 238 -23.82 17.35 16.23
N SER A 239 -23.10 17.59 17.32
CA SER A 239 -22.22 18.76 17.43
C SER A 239 -21.13 18.68 16.38
N SER A 240 -20.69 19.82 15.82
CA SER A 240 -19.62 19.86 14.82
C SER A 240 -18.35 19.11 15.26
N SER A 241 -18.05 19.14 16.56
CA SER A 241 -16.94 18.40 17.19
C SER A 241 -17.09 16.88 17.09
N SER A 242 -18.30 16.33 17.23
CA SER A 242 -18.55 14.88 17.09
C SER A 242 -18.32 14.39 15.66
N VAL A 243 -18.64 15.22 14.67
CA VAL A 243 -18.43 14.89 13.25
C VAL A 243 -16.94 14.94 12.90
N GLN A 244 -16.20 15.92 13.41
CA GLN A 244 -14.74 16.01 13.23
C GLN A 244 -14.01 14.80 13.83
N LEU A 245 -14.40 14.39 15.05
CA LEU A 245 -13.86 13.19 15.68
C LEU A 245 -14.16 11.95 14.84
N GLY A 246 -15.38 11.80 14.32
CA GLY A 246 -15.74 10.68 13.45
C GLY A 246 -14.96 10.64 12.15
N LEU A 247 -14.66 11.80 11.55
CA LEU A 247 -13.84 11.91 10.35
C LEU A 247 -12.39 11.49 10.63
N PHE A 248 -11.83 11.94 11.75
CA PHE A 248 -10.49 11.55 12.20
C PHE A 248 -10.41 10.04 12.45
N LEU A 249 -11.40 9.45 13.13
CA LEU A 249 -11.49 8.01 13.35
C LEU A 249 -11.59 7.22 12.03
N ALA A 250 -12.32 7.74 11.04
CA ALA A 250 -12.41 7.13 9.71
C ALA A 250 -11.05 7.13 9.00
N LEU A 251 -10.28 8.21 9.12
CA LEU A 251 -8.94 8.31 8.55
C LEU A 251 -7.99 7.31 9.21
N MET A 252 -8.01 7.23 10.54
CA MET A 252 -7.19 6.27 11.29
C MET A 252 -7.57 4.81 10.95
N SER A 253 -8.86 4.53 10.75
CA SER A 253 -9.30 3.21 10.28
C SER A 253 -8.76 2.88 8.89
N ALA A 254 -8.78 3.85 7.96
CA ALA A 254 -8.24 3.70 6.61
C ALA A 254 -6.71 3.51 6.62
N VAL A 255 -5.99 4.22 7.51
CA VAL A 255 -4.55 4.03 7.73
C VAL A 255 -4.26 2.62 8.24
N ALA A 256 -4.99 2.15 9.26
CA ALA A 256 -4.83 0.80 9.79
C ALA A 256 -5.10 -0.28 8.71
N LEU A 257 -6.16 -0.10 7.91
CA LEU A 257 -6.47 -1.03 6.81
C LEU A 257 -5.39 -1.01 5.71
N SER A 258 -4.84 0.16 5.42
CA SER A 258 -3.78 0.31 4.41
C SER A 258 -2.47 -0.33 4.88
N LEU A 259 -2.10 -0.13 6.15
CA LEU A 259 -0.97 -0.84 6.77
C LEU A 259 -1.19 -2.35 6.78
N PHE A 260 -2.43 -2.81 7.00
CA PHE A 260 -2.77 -4.23 6.93
C PHE A 260 -2.45 -4.82 5.55
N ASN A 261 -2.82 -4.11 4.47
CA ASN A 261 -2.54 -4.57 3.12
C ASN A 261 -1.03 -4.65 2.84
N VAL A 262 -0.26 -3.67 3.36
CA VAL A 262 1.20 -3.63 3.22
C VAL A 262 1.88 -4.73 4.05
N CYS A 263 1.48 -4.94 5.30
CA CYS A 263 1.97 -6.05 6.12
C CYS A 263 1.66 -7.41 5.48
N LEU A 264 0.47 -7.55 4.91
CA LEU A 264 0.08 -8.76 4.17
C LEU A 264 0.99 -8.99 2.96
N LYS A 265 1.32 -7.93 2.20
CA LYS A 265 2.28 -8.00 1.09
C LYS A 265 3.66 -8.45 1.55
N ILE A 266 4.17 -7.91 2.66
CA ILE A 266 5.48 -8.29 3.23
C ILE A 266 5.51 -9.79 3.57
N ILE A 267 4.42 -10.34 4.11
CA ILE A 267 4.32 -11.76 4.44
C ILE A 267 4.25 -12.64 3.17
N LEU A 268 3.60 -12.14 2.11
CA LEU A 268 3.33 -12.86 0.86
C LEU A 268 4.36 -12.66 -0.27
N GLN A 269 5.38 -11.83 -0.07
CA GLN A 269 6.53 -11.79 -0.97
C GLN A 269 7.54 -12.84 -0.49
N GLY A 270 8.15 -13.60 -1.40
CA GLY A 270 9.19 -14.58 -1.09
C GLY A 270 10.54 -13.94 -0.68
N PRO A 271 11.62 -14.73 -0.52
CA PRO A 271 12.84 -14.40 0.23
C PRO A 271 13.82 -13.51 -0.54
N GLU A 272 13.36 -12.39 -1.09
CA GLU A 272 14.23 -11.32 -1.57
C GLU A 272 14.34 -10.27 -0.46
N PRO A 273 15.51 -10.07 0.17
CA PRO A 273 15.66 -9.12 1.25
C PRO A 273 15.40 -7.72 0.73
N ARG A 274 14.35 -7.09 1.25
CA ARG A 274 14.11 -5.65 1.05
C ARG A 274 14.18 -4.95 2.39
N GLN A 275 14.83 -3.80 2.37
CA GLN A 275 14.97 -2.97 3.54
C GLN A 275 13.64 -2.27 3.81
N ILE A 276 12.99 -2.63 4.92
CA ILE A 276 11.90 -1.84 5.49
C ILE A 276 12.51 -0.56 6.05
N PHE A 277 12.05 0.59 5.55
CA PHE A 277 12.60 1.92 5.85
C PHE A 277 14.08 2.13 5.49
N GLY A 278 14.71 1.27 4.68
CA GLY A 278 16.15 1.37 4.42
C GLY A 278 17.04 0.94 5.61
N LEU A 279 16.46 0.38 6.68
CA LEU A 279 17.15 0.09 7.94
C LEU A 279 17.02 -1.36 8.44
N PHE A 280 15.96 -2.08 8.05
CA PHE A 280 15.71 -3.45 8.53
C PHE A 280 15.48 -4.42 7.36
N GLU A 281 16.30 -5.45 7.23
CA GLU A 281 16.08 -6.55 6.28
C GLU A 281 15.10 -7.55 6.90
N ILE A 282 13.88 -7.62 6.37
CA ILE A 282 12.95 -8.70 6.68
C ILE A 282 12.79 -9.50 5.38
N GLU A 283 13.31 -10.73 5.39
CA GLU A 283 13.07 -11.66 4.29
C GLU A 283 11.58 -11.98 4.22
N GLY A 284 11.05 -11.93 3.00
CA GLY A 284 9.69 -12.34 2.72
C GLY A 284 9.47 -13.81 3.09
N ILE A 285 8.33 -14.08 3.72
CA ILE A 285 8.09 -15.29 4.52
C ILE A 285 7.61 -16.43 3.62
N ILE A 286 6.63 -16.20 2.72
CA ILE A 286 6.03 -17.26 1.91
C ILE A 286 5.66 -16.76 0.51
N SER A 287 5.87 -17.61 -0.51
CA SER A 287 5.41 -17.39 -1.88
C SER A 287 3.89 -17.25 -1.98
N PRO A 288 3.40 -16.36 -2.87
CA PRO A 288 1.97 -16.17 -3.08
C PRO A 288 1.35 -17.45 -3.69
N GLY A 289 0.32 -17.96 -3.00
CA GLY A 289 -0.36 -19.20 -3.38
C GLY A 289 -1.68 -19.33 -2.63
N LEU A 290 -2.57 -20.19 -3.13
CA LEU A 290 -3.90 -20.37 -2.56
C LEU A 290 -3.81 -20.95 -1.13
N GLY A 291 -3.03 -22.02 -0.93
CA GLY A 291 -2.81 -22.62 0.40
C GLY A 291 -2.19 -21.65 1.41
N ASN A 292 -1.16 -20.91 0.99
CA ASN A 292 -0.46 -19.94 1.84
C ASN A 292 -1.35 -18.75 2.20
N SER A 293 -2.15 -18.25 1.24
CA SER A 293 -3.15 -17.21 1.48
C SER A 293 -4.21 -17.65 2.48
N LEU A 294 -4.71 -18.89 2.34
CA LEU A 294 -5.64 -19.49 3.30
C LEU A 294 -5.01 -19.64 4.68
N LEU A 295 -3.75 -20.07 4.78
CA LEU A 295 -3.04 -20.21 6.05
C LEU A 295 -2.92 -18.86 6.77
N ILE A 296 -2.47 -17.80 6.08
CA ILE A 296 -2.36 -16.46 6.65
C ILE A 296 -3.75 -15.94 7.06
N LEU A 297 -4.77 -16.19 6.23
CA LEU A 297 -6.15 -15.84 6.53
C LEU A 297 -6.65 -16.59 7.79
N LEU A 298 -6.32 -17.87 7.94
CA LEU A 298 -6.66 -18.67 9.12
C LEU A 298 -5.98 -18.10 10.37
N LEU A 299 -4.67 -17.84 10.33
CA LEU A 299 -3.93 -17.31 11.47
C LEU A 299 -4.47 -15.95 11.92
N ARG A 300 -4.77 -15.07 10.97
CA ARG A 300 -5.50 -13.82 11.23
C ARG A 300 -6.84 -14.09 11.91
N MET A 301 -7.62 -15.04 11.39
CA MET A 301 -8.95 -15.35 11.90
C MET A 301 -8.93 -15.99 13.28
N ILE A 302 -7.89 -16.73 13.67
CA ILE A 302 -7.72 -17.23 15.05
C ILE A 302 -7.66 -16.05 16.02
N VAL A 303 -6.83 -15.05 15.72
CA VAL A 303 -6.66 -13.85 16.55
C VAL A 303 -7.95 -13.03 16.59
N VAL A 304 -8.60 -12.85 15.43
CA VAL A 304 -9.89 -12.16 15.35
C VAL A 304 -10.94 -12.91 16.14
N MET A 305 -11.05 -14.23 16.04
CA MET A 305 -12.04 -15.02 16.80
C MET A 305 -11.78 -15.04 18.31
N ALA A 306 -10.53 -14.94 18.74
CA ALA A 306 -10.18 -14.83 20.15
C ALA A 306 -10.58 -13.46 20.74
N LEU A 307 -10.33 -12.37 20.01
CA LEU A 307 -10.49 -11.01 20.52
C LEU A 307 -11.85 -10.36 20.16
N MET A 308 -12.46 -10.74 19.03
CA MET A 308 -13.71 -10.16 18.54
C MET A 308 -14.88 -10.33 19.52
N PRO A 309 -15.07 -11.46 20.25
CA PRO A 309 -16.12 -11.54 21.25
C PRO A 309 -15.99 -10.48 22.36
N ILE A 310 -14.76 -10.20 22.81
CA ILE A 310 -14.47 -9.16 23.81
C ILE A 310 -14.81 -7.78 23.21
N VAL A 311 -14.32 -7.51 22.01
CA VAL A 311 -14.63 -6.27 21.27
C VAL A 311 -16.14 -6.09 21.05
N ALA A 312 -16.85 -7.15 20.67
CA ALA A 312 -18.27 -7.14 20.40
C ALA A 312 -19.07 -6.82 21.67
N THR A 313 -18.70 -7.42 22.82
CA THR A 313 -19.32 -7.08 24.11
C THR A 313 -19.09 -5.63 24.52
N PHE A 314 -17.89 -5.11 24.27
CA PHE A 314 -17.55 -3.73 24.57
C PHE A 314 -18.33 -2.74 23.69
N LEU A 315 -18.45 -3.02 22.39
CA LEU A 315 -19.20 -2.17 21.47
C LEU A 315 -20.72 -2.27 21.66
N TYR A 316 -21.24 -3.45 21.99
CA TYR A 316 -22.67 -3.71 22.18
C TYR A 316 -22.90 -4.81 23.24
N PRO A 317 -23.24 -4.44 24.48
CA PRO A 317 -23.42 -5.40 25.57
C PRO A 317 -24.50 -6.47 25.31
N ALA A 318 -25.53 -6.14 24.51
CA ALA A 318 -26.60 -7.05 24.13
C ALA A 318 -26.25 -7.99 22.96
N VAL A 319 -24.99 -8.07 22.52
CA VAL A 319 -24.55 -8.99 21.44
C VAL A 319 -24.98 -10.42 21.72
N TRP A 320 -24.79 -10.91 22.94
CA TRP A 320 -25.07 -12.31 23.27
C TRP A 320 -26.57 -12.63 23.29
N SER A 321 -27.41 -11.69 23.74
CA SER A 321 -28.86 -11.88 23.71
C SER A 321 -29.38 -11.91 22.28
N ASP A 322 -28.88 -11.02 21.42
CA ASP A 322 -29.27 -10.96 20.01
C ASP A 322 -28.73 -12.15 19.22
N MET A 323 -27.51 -12.60 19.53
CA MET A 323 -26.94 -13.82 18.95
C MET A 323 -27.77 -15.05 19.34
N LYS A 324 -28.12 -15.17 20.62
CA LYS A 324 -28.95 -16.27 21.12
C LYS A 324 -30.33 -16.24 20.46
N ARG A 325 -30.96 -15.06 20.35
CA ARG A 325 -32.24 -14.89 19.64
C ARG A 325 -32.12 -15.23 18.16
N PHE A 326 -31.05 -14.81 17.49
CA PHE A 326 -30.80 -15.13 16.09
C PHE A 326 -30.71 -16.65 15.88
N ILE A 327 -29.88 -17.34 16.66
CA ILE A 327 -29.72 -18.80 16.59
C ILE A 327 -31.04 -19.52 16.96
N GLN A 328 -31.79 -19.01 17.93
CA GLN A 328 -33.06 -19.61 18.37
C GLN A 328 -34.24 -19.31 17.44
N SER A 329 -34.23 -18.19 16.71
CA SER A 329 -35.33 -17.75 15.86
C SER A 329 -35.62 -18.73 14.72
N ARG A 330 -34.65 -19.59 14.36
CA ARG A 330 -34.71 -20.54 13.24
C ARG A 330 -35.21 -19.90 11.94
N ASP A 331 -35.01 -18.59 11.76
CA ASP A 331 -35.25 -17.93 10.48
C ASP A 331 -34.18 -18.41 9.50
N THR A 332 -34.47 -19.51 8.81
CA THR A 332 -33.54 -20.17 7.90
C THR A 332 -33.14 -19.25 6.75
N SER A 333 -34.04 -18.34 6.34
CA SER A 333 -33.77 -17.36 5.29
C SER A 333 -32.75 -16.32 5.76
N LEU A 334 -32.94 -15.75 6.97
CA LEU A 334 -31.97 -14.82 7.55
C LEU A 334 -30.64 -15.51 7.80
N MET A 335 -30.65 -16.72 8.33
CA MET A 335 -29.43 -17.50 8.58
C MET A 335 -28.66 -17.79 7.30
N LEU A 336 -29.33 -18.17 6.22
CA LEU A 336 -28.71 -18.41 4.91
C LEU A 336 -28.14 -17.11 4.32
N ILE A 337 -28.83 -15.98 4.48
CA ILE A 337 -28.31 -14.67 4.05
C ILE A 337 -27.03 -14.30 4.81
N VAL A 338 -27.00 -14.48 6.13
CA VAL A 338 -25.84 -14.11 6.97
C VAL A 338 -24.65 -15.06 6.75
N ILE A 339 -24.89 -16.37 6.68
CA ILE A 339 -23.83 -17.34 6.38
C ILE A 339 -23.34 -17.15 4.93
N GLY A 340 -24.26 -16.90 4.00
CA GLY A 340 -23.95 -16.57 2.61
C GLY A 340 -23.12 -15.30 2.48
N SER A 341 -23.42 -14.24 3.26
CA SER A 341 -22.59 -13.04 3.28
C SER A 341 -21.19 -13.35 3.79
N GLY A 342 -21.08 -14.22 4.80
CA GLY A 342 -19.80 -14.71 5.33
C GLY A 342 -18.99 -15.48 4.30
N PHE A 343 -19.64 -16.31 3.49
CA PHE A 343 -19.00 -17.03 2.38
C PHE A 343 -18.48 -16.09 1.28
N PHE A 344 -19.30 -15.13 0.83
CA PHE A 344 -18.86 -14.15 -0.17
C PHE A 344 -17.73 -13.27 0.36
N LEU A 345 -17.76 -12.90 1.65
CA LEU A 345 -16.68 -12.17 2.29
C LEU A 345 -15.41 -13.03 2.38
N PHE A 346 -15.52 -14.31 2.73
CA PHE A 346 -14.40 -15.26 2.71
C PHE A 346 -13.76 -15.35 1.32
N LEU A 347 -14.57 -15.59 0.28
CA LEU A 347 -14.08 -15.69 -1.10
C LEU A 347 -13.37 -14.40 -1.52
N SER A 348 -13.96 -13.24 -1.18
CA SER A 348 -13.35 -11.94 -1.43
C SER A 348 -11.98 -11.79 -0.75
N GLN A 349 -11.86 -12.22 0.51
CA GLN A 349 -10.63 -12.16 1.29
C GLN A 349 -9.54 -13.06 0.71
N VAL A 350 -9.87 -14.29 0.30
CA VAL A 350 -8.90 -15.19 -0.35
C VAL A 350 -8.40 -14.60 -1.66
N CYS A 351 -9.30 -14.11 -2.50
CA CYS A 351 -8.93 -13.54 -3.80
C CYS A 351 -8.09 -12.25 -3.65
N ILE A 352 -8.40 -11.36 -2.71
CA ILE A 352 -7.59 -10.15 -2.51
C ILE A 352 -6.21 -10.47 -1.93
N TYR A 353 -6.07 -11.52 -1.11
CA TYR A 353 -4.78 -11.99 -0.62
C TYR A 353 -3.88 -12.46 -1.78
N ILE A 354 -4.43 -13.29 -2.67
CA ILE A 354 -3.73 -13.73 -3.89
C ILE A 354 -3.34 -12.52 -4.74
N ALA A 355 -4.26 -11.57 -4.95
CA ALA A 355 -3.99 -10.37 -5.73
C ALA A 355 -2.86 -9.52 -5.12
N ILE A 356 -2.90 -9.28 -3.81
CA ILE A 356 -1.85 -8.55 -3.11
C ILE A 356 -0.53 -9.29 -3.24
N GLY A 357 -0.50 -10.62 -3.19
CA GLY A 357 0.71 -11.40 -3.44
C GLY A 357 1.34 -11.14 -4.83
N GLU A 358 0.51 -11.14 -5.88
CA GLU A 358 0.97 -11.19 -7.28
C GLU A 358 1.20 -9.83 -7.95
N ILE A 359 0.52 -8.76 -7.51
CA ILE A 359 0.63 -7.42 -8.10
C ILE A 359 0.90 -6.36 -7.03
N PRO A 360 1.37 -5.14 -7.39
CA PRO A 360 1.55 -4.06 -6.42
C PRO A 360 0.29 -3.79 -5.61
N THR A 361 0.47 -3.58 -4.31
CA THR A 361 -0.61 -3.56 -3.31
C THR A 361 -1.61 -2.44 -3.61
N GLY A 362 -1.13 -1.25 -3.97
CA GLY A 362 -1.99 -0.12 -4.36
C GLY A 362 -2.87 -0.41 -5.59
N ILE A 363 -2.33 -1.16 -6.56
CA ILE A 363 -3.05 -1.54 -7.78
C ILE A 363 -4.12 -2.59 -7.45
N ALA A 364 -3.79 -3.60 -6.65
CA ALA A 364 -4.74 -4.64 -6.22
C ALA A 364 -5.98 -4.02 -5.55
N ILE A 365 -5.77 -3.11 -4.59
CA ILE A 365 -6.85 -2.42 -3.89
C ILE A 365 -7.64 -1.48 -4.83
N THR A 366 -6.97 -0.86 -5.81
CA THR A 366 -7.66 -0.02 -6.81
C THR A 366 -8.57 -0.85 -7.74
N ILE A 367 -8.11 -2.02 -8.20
CA ILE A 367 -8.94 -2.92 -9.02
C ILE A 367 -10.10 -3.49 -8.19
N PHE A 368 -9.85 -3.83 -6.93
CA PHE A 368 -10.89 -4.27 -5.99
C PHE A 368 -12.05 -3.28 -5.86
N PHE A 369 -11.78 -1.97 -6.02
CA PHE A 369 -12.79 -0.89 -6.03
C PHE A 369 -13.73 -0.92 -7.26
N ILE A 370 -13.72 -1.98 -8.06
CA ILE A 370 -14.83 -2.34 -8.97
C ILE A 370 -16.11 -2.76 -8.22
N TYR A 371 -15.98 -3.20 -6.97
CA TYR A 371 -17.13 -3.69 -6.17
C TYR A 371 -18.33 -2.73 -6.12
N PRO A 372 -18.21 -1.39 -6.03
CA PRO A 372 -19.36 -0.50 -6.00
C PRO A 372 -20.15 -0.53 -7.31
N ILE A 373 -19.48 -0.71 -8.44
CA ILE A 373 -20.12 -0.83 -9.76
C ILE A 373 -20.97 -2.11 -9.78
N VAL A 374 -20.36 -3.23 -9.42
CA VAL A 374 -21.04 -4.54 -9.37
C VAL A 374 -22.22 -4.48 -8.40
N THR A 375 -22.03 -3.85 -7.24
CA THR A 375 -23.08 -3.66 -6.22
C THR A 375 -24.25 -2.86 -6.78
N VAL A 376 -24.00 -1.78 -7.52
CA VAL A 376 -25.05 -0.94 -8.10
C VAL A 376 -25.82 -1.69 -9.19
N LEU A 377 -25.11 -2.39 -10.09
CA LEU A 377 -25.74 -3.15 -11.17
C LEU A 377 -26.59 -4.31 -10.62
N ALA A 378 -26.05 -5.05 -9.65
CA ALA A 378 -26.77 -6.14 -9.01
C ALA A 378 -27.94 -5.64 -8.17
N SER A 379 -27.81 -4.51 -7.47
CA SER A 379 -28.91 -3.87 -6.74
C SER A 379 -30.02 -3.43 -7.68
N TRP A 380 -29.68 -2.89 -8.86
CA TRP A 380 -30.67 -2.55 -9.88
C TRP A 380 -31.41 -3.80 -10.39
N GLY A 381 -30.70 -4.90 -10.66
CA GLY A 381 -31.31 -6.16 -11.10
C GLY A 381 -32.18 -6.85 -10.04
N LEU A 382 -31.77 -6.82 -8.76
CA LEU A 382 -32.45 -7.52 -7.67
C LEU A 382 -33.59 -6.71 -7.04
N PHE A 383 -33.41 -5.39 -6.87
CA PHE A 383 -34.36 -4.52 -6.17
C PHE A 383 -35.08 -3.53 -7.09
N GLY A 384 -34.68 -3.42 -8.35
CA GLY A 384 -35.29 -2.48 -9.30
C GLY A 384 -34.83 -1.02 -9.15
N ASP A 385 -33.85 -0.76 -8.28
CA ASP A 385 -33.34 0.58 -8.00
C ASP A 385 -32.49 1.12 -9.17
N ARG A 386 -33.14 1.85 -10.09
CA ARG A 386 -32.45 2.43 -11.26
C ARG A 386 -31.32 3.37 -10.83
N PRO A 387 -30.10 3.21 -11.37
CA PRO A 387 -29.01 4.12 -11.06
C PRO A 387 -29.28 5.52 -11.63
N THR A 388 -28.90 6.54 -10.88
CA THR A 388 -28.95 7.94 -11.33
C THR A 388 -27.85 8.23 -12.35
N LEU A 389 -28.02 9.27 -13.16
CA LEU A 389 -27.01 9.69 -14.14
C LEU A 389 -25.64 9.94 -13.49
N ILE A 390 -25.61 10.58 -12.30
CA ILE A 390 -24.39 10.82 -11.52
C ILE A 390 -23.69 9.49 -11.19
N ARG A 391 -24.46 8.48 -10.76
CA ARG A 391 -23.93 7.16 -10.42
C ARG A 391 -23.39 6.44 -11.65
N VAL A 392 -24.06 6.55 -12.81
CA VAL A 392 -23.58 5.99 -14.07
C VAL A 392 -22.27 6.64 -14.51
N ILE A 393 -22.17 7.98 -14.47
CA ILE A 393 -20.93 8.70 -14.79
C ILE A 393 -19.80 8.26 -13.85
N ALA A 394 -20.07 8.16 -12.55
CA ALA A 394 -19.09 7.69 -11.58
C ALA A 394 -18.62 6.25 -11.87
N MET A 395 -19.51 5.35 -12.29
CA MET A 395 -19.15 3.98 -12.71
C MET A 395 -18.23 3.98 -13.93
N VAL A 396 -18.49 4.83 -14.93
CA VAL A 396 -17.61 4.96 -16.12
C VAL A 396 -16.23 5.49 -15.72
N ILE A 397 -16.16 6.47 -14.81
CA ILE A 397 -14.89 7.01 -14.30
C ILE A 397 -14.09 5.92 -13.57
N ILE A 398 -14.75 5.10 -12.73
CA ILE A 398 -14.09 4.00 -12.03
C ILE A 398 -13.58 2.94 -13.00
N LEU A 399 -14.37 2.57 -14.01
CA LEU A 399 -13.92 1.62 -15.03
C LEU A 399 -12.71 2.16 -15.81
N GLY A 400 -12.78 3.42 -16.26
CA GLY A 400 -11.66 4.06 -16.97
C GLY A 400 -10.40 4.14 -16.12
N GLY A 401 -10.54 4.51 -14.85
CA GLY A 401 -9.42 4.53 -13.89
C GLY A 401 -8.85 3.13 -13.62
N GLY A 402 -9.71 2.13 -13.44
CA GLY A 402 -9.30 0.73 -13.24
C GLY A 402 -8.52 0.17 -14.42
N VAL A 403 -8.97 0.44 -15.66
CA VAL A 403 -8.26 0.05 -16.89
C VAL A 403 -6.90 0.72 -16.97
N LEU A 404 -6.80 2.00 -16.61
CA LEU A 404 -5.54 2.75 -16.63
C LEU A 404 -4.53 2.26 -15.57
N CYS A 405 -5.01 1.67 -14.48
CA CYS A 405 -4.19 1.04 -13.45
C CYS A 405 -3.66 -0.35 -13.82
N LEU A 406 -4.20 -0.99 -14.86
CA LEU A 406 -3.76 -2.33 -15.24
C LEU A 406 -2.26 -2.31 -15.60
N PRO A 407 -1.45 -3.16 -14.97
CA PRO A 407 -0.08 -3.38 -15.42
C PRO A 407 -0.09 -3.89 -16.87
N SER A 408 0.94 -3.53 -17.65
CA SER A 408 1.09 -4.02 -19.03
C SER A 408 1.09 -5.55 -19.04
N PHE A 409 0.15 -6.18 -19.75
CA PHE A 409 0.08 -7.65 -19.91
C PHE A 409 1.37 -8.27 -20.47
N PHE A 410 2.21 -7.48 -21.14
CA PHE A 410 3.48 -7.87 -21.76
C PHE A 410 4.72 -7.28 -21.06
N GLY A 411 4.55 -6.59 -19.91
CA GLY A 411 5.66 -5.97 -19.17
C GLY A 411 6.01 -6.77 -17.92
N GLY A 412 7.29 -7.13 -17.76
CA GLY A 412 7.82 -7.99 -16.70
C GLY A 412 7.72 -7.43 -15.29
N ALA A 413 6.52 -7.31 -14.74
CA ALA A 413 6.32 -7.18 -13.31
C ALA A 413 6.62 -8.52 -12.62
N ALA A 414 7.33 -8.48 -11.49
CA ALA A 414 7.62 -9.65 -10.67
C ALA A 414 6.30 -10.22 -10.11
N GLY A 415 5.90 -11.39 -10.61
CA GLY A 415 4.65 -12.08 -10.24
C GLY A 415 3.77 -12.43 -11.43
N ASN A 416 2.80 -13.32 -11.23
CA ASN A 416 1.79 -13.65 -12.22
C ASN A 416 0.73 -12.54 -12.28
N THR A 417 1.07 -11.48 -13.01
CA THR A 417 0.24 -10.28 -13.19
C THR A 417 -1.19 -10.61 -13.62
N GLN A 418 -1.38 -11.61 -14.48
CA GLN A 418 -2.71 -12.04 -14.93
C GLN A 418 -3.54 -12.61 -13.79
N VAL A 419 -2.96 -13.51 -12.99
CA VAL A 419 -3.62 -14.08 -11.81
C VAL A 419 -3.96 -12.98 -10.80
N GLY A 420 -3.06 -12.04 -10.55
CA GLY A 420 -3.31 -10.93 -9.64
C GLY A 420 -4.48 -10.03 -10.06
N ILE A 421 -4.58 -9.68 -11.35
CA ILE A 421 -5.69 -8.87 -11.88
C ILE A 421 -7.01 -9.63 -11.75
N ILE A 422 -7.06 -10.88 -12.18
CA ILE A 422 -8.28 -11.71 -12.12
C ILE A 422 -8.72 -11.88 -10.67
N ALA A 423 -7.78 -12.13 -9.75
CA ALA A 423 -8.03 -12.27 -8.33
C ALA A 423 -8.54 -10.96 -7.69
N ALA A 424 -8.01 -9.80 -8.08
CA ALA A 424 -8.51 -8.52 -7.57
C ALA A 424 -9.94 -8.22 -8.06
N MET A 425 -10.23 -8.53 -9.33
CA MET A 425 -11.58 -8.38 -9.89
C MET A 425 -12.58 -9.34 -9.24
N SER A 426 -12.22 -10.62 -9.09
CA SER A 426 -13.07 -11.62 -8.44
C SER A 426 -13.29 -11.27 -6.97
N ALA A 427 -12.30 -10.72 -6.28
CA ALA A 427 -12.44 -10.20 -4.93
C ALA A 427 -13.48 -9.08 -4.85
N GLY A 428 -13.47 -8.14 -5.80
CA GLY A 428 -14.45 -7.06 -5.89
C GLY A 428 -15.87 -7.55 -6.19
N VAL A 429 -16.01 -8.53 -7.09
CA VAL A 429 -17.31 -9.16 -7.40
C VAL A 429 -17.86 -9.91 -6.18
N ALA A 430 -17.03 -10.72 -5.51
CA ALA A 430 -17.43 -11.44 -4.31
C ALA A 430 -17.80 -10.46 -3.17
N PHE A 431 -17.05 -9.38 -3.01
CA PHE A 431 -17.35 -8.34 -2.02
C PHE A 431 -18.70 -7.66 -2.29
N ALA A 432 -19.05 -7.42 -3.56
CA ALA A 432 -20.37 -6.91 -3.92
C ALA A 432 -21.49 -7.86 -3.48
N GLY A 433 -21.31 -9.18 -3.62
CA GLY A 433 -22.22 -10.19 -3.07
C GLY A 433 -22.39 -10.07 -1.55
N TYR A 434 -21.29 -9.93 -0.82
CA TYR A 434 -21.32 -9.65 0.63
C TYR A 434 -22.11 -8.35 0.95
N VAL A 435 -21.86 -7.27 0.22
CA VAL A 435 -22.54 -5.97 0.44
C VAL A 435 -24.05 -6.09 0.20
N LEU A 436 -24.48 -6.80 -0.85
CA LEU A 436 -25.91 -6.99 -1.16
C LEU A 436 -26.61 -7.84 -0.09
N LEU A 437 -26.02 -8.95 0.33
CA LEU A 437 -26.59 -9.79 1.39
C LEU A 437 -26.62 -9.05 2.73
N THR A 438 -25.62 -8.23 3.01
CA THR A 438 -25.62 -7.32 4.18
C THR A 438 -26.78 -6.32 4.11
N GLN A 439 -27.08 -5.76 2.94
CA GLN A 439 -28.24 -4.88 2.75
C GLN A 439 -29.57 -5.62 2.96
N MET A 440 -29.68 -6.88 2.55
CA MET A 440 -30.89 -7.71 2.76
C MET A 440 -31.10 -8.09 4.23
N ALA A 441 -30.00 -8.20 5.00
CA ALA A 441 -30.03 -8.45 6.44
C ALA A 441 -30.22 -7.16 7.27
N ALA A 442 -30.04 -5.99 6.66
CA ALA A 442 -30.13 -4.71 7.33
C ALA A 442 -31.51 -4.50 7.96
N GLY A 443 -31.52 -4.06 9.23
CA GLY A 443 -32.75 -3.87 10.00
C GLY A 443 -33.30 -5.14 10.67
N LYS A 444 -32.80 -6.33 10.34
CA LYS A 444 -33.20 -7.59 10.99
C LYS A 444 -32.21 -8.05 12.07
N LEU A 445 -30.93 -7.75 11.89
CA LEU A 445 -29.87 -8.05 12.86
C LEU A 445 -28.99 -6.82 13.09
N HIS A 446 -28.56 -6.59 14.33
CA HIS A 446 -27.65 -5.49 14.64
C HIS A 446 -26.29 -5.71 13.94
N PRO A 447 -25.60 -4.66 13.45
CA PRO A 447 -24.35 -4.80 12.70
C PRO A 447 -23.23 -5.53 13.44
N ILE A 448 -23.18 -5.44 14.77
CA ILE A 448 -22.10 -6.07 15.57
C ILE A 448 -22.26 -7.60 15.64
N PRO A 449 -23.40 -8.17 16.07
CA PRO A 449 -23.65 -9.62 15.93
C PRO A 449 -23.50 -10.10 14.49
N PHE A 450 -23.97 -9.33 13.50
CA PHE A 450 -23.80 -9.66 12.08
C PHE A 450 -22.32 -9.83 11.70
N SER A 451 -21.45 -8.88 12.07
CA SER A 451 -20.01 -8.98 11.84
C SER A 451 -19.38 -10.17 12.56
N LEU A 452 -19.81 -10.47 13.80
CA LEU A 452 -19.31 -11.62 14.55
C LEU A 452 -19.60 -12.94 13.82
N VAL A 453 -20.81 -13.12 13.28
CA VAL A 453 -21.15 -14.31 12.47
C VAL A 453 -20.35 -14.36 11.18
N ASN A 454 -20.13 -13.21 10.52
CA ASN A 454 -19.31 -13.17 9.30
C ASN A 454 -17.86 -13.56 9.58
N PHE A 455 -17.22 -13.03 10.62
CA PHE A 455 -15.86 -13.43 11.00
C PHE A 455 -15.77 -14.92 11.37
N ALA A 456 -16.77 -15.43 12.12
CA ALA A 456 -16.86 -16.85 12.41
C ALA A 456 -17.04 -17.70 11.14
N SER A 457 -17.83 -17.22 10.18
CA SER A 457 -18.03 -17.90 8.89
C SER A 457 -16.73 -17.95 8.09
N ILE A 458 -15.97 -16.86 8.02
CA ILE A 458 -14.65 -16.84 7.37
C ILE A 458 -13.72 -17.84 8.03
N PHE A 459 -13.67 -17.88 9.36
CA PHE A 459 -12.86 -18.85 10.09
C PHE A 459 -13.23 -20.30 9.74
N VAL A 460 -14.52 -20.63 9.78
CA VAL A 460 -15.02 -21.98 9.46
C VAL A 460 -14.73 -22.36 8.00
N PHE A 461 -15.04 -21.47 7.05
CA PHE A 461 -14.77 -21.74 5.63
C PHE A 461 -13.27 -21.87 5.35
N CYS A 462 -12.42 -21.13 6.08
CA CYS A 462 -10.98 -21.27 5.97
C CYS A 462 -10.50 -22.64 6.47
N CYS A 463 -10.94 -23.07 7.65
CA CYS A 463 -10.64 -24.41 8.18
C CYS A 463 -11.08 -25.52 7.21
N VAL A 464 -12.32 -25.45 6.73
CA VAL A 464 -12.87 -26.42 5.76
C VAL A 464 -12.04 -26.41 4.48
N SER A 465 -11.75 -25.23 3.92
CA SER A 465 -10.99 -25.12 2.66
C SER A 465 -9.58 -25.71 2.77
N LEU A 466 -8.91 -25.54 3.92
CA LEU A 466 -7.58 -26.12 4.15
C LEU A 466 -7.61 -27.64 4.34
N ILE A 467 -8.67 -28.19 4.93
CA ILE A 467 -8.84 -29.65 5.08
C ILE A 467 -9.06 -30.33 3.73
N PHE A 468 -9.81 -29.68 2.83
CA PHE A 468 -10.15 -30.22 1.51
C PHE A 468 -9.21 -29.76 0.39
N LEU A 469 -8.08 -29.11 0.73
CA LEU A 469 -7.19 -28.56 -0.28
C LEU A 469 -6.39 -29.68 -0.96
N PRO A 470 -6.38 -29.75 -2.30
CA PRO A 470 -5.57 -30.74 -3.02
C PRO A 470 -4.06 -30.61 -2.74
N ASP A 471 -3.35 -31.74 -2.72
CA ASP A 471 -1.90 -31.80 -2.41
C ASP A 471 -1.03 -30.95 -3.37
N ASN A 472 -1.48 -30.68 -4.59
CA ASN A 472 -0.78 -29.82 -5.54
C ASN A 472 -0.96 -28.31 -5.27
N LEU A 473 -1.84 -27.95 -4.33
CA LEU A 473 -2.13 -26.58 -3.87
C LEU A 473 -1.82 -26.42 -2.37
N SER A 474 -1.16 -27.41 -1.76
CA SER A 474 -0.92 -27.51 -0.32
C SER A 474 0.01 -26.40 0.20
N MET A 475 0.07 -26.29 1.52
CA MET A 475 0.96 -25.35 2.21
C MET A 475 2.42 -25.74 1.94
N ASP A 476 3.18 -24.84 1.33
CA ASP A 476 4.63 -24.99 1.14
C ASP A 476 5.31 -24.03 2.12
N VAL A 477 5.43 -24.47 3.38
CA VAL A 477 5.93 -23.64 4.48
C VAL A 477 7.05 -24.36 5.21
N ASP A 478 8.26 -23.85 5.06
CA ASP A 478 9.41 -24.30 5.82
C ASP A 478 9.23 -24.10 7.33
N VAL A 479 9.71 -25.06 8.12
CA VAL A 479 9.58 -25.07 9.58
C VAL A 479 10.17 -23.81 10.23
N ASN A 480 11.23 -23.24 9.64
CA ASN A 480 11.93 -22.07 10.15
C ASN A 480 11.12 -20.77 10.06
N VAL A 481 10.10 -20.75 9.19
CA VAL A 481 9.33 -19.56 8.82
C VAL A 481 8.08 -19.40 9.71
N TRP A 482 7.68 -20.45 10.43
CA TRP A 482 6.47 -20.51 11.24
C TRP A 482 6.39 -19.44 12.34
N GLN A 483 7.52 -19.08 12.97
CA GLN A 483 7.52 -18.05 14.01
C GLN A 483 7.16 -16.67 13.43
N GLY A 484 7.76 -16.32 12.29
CA GLY A 484 7.44 -15.09 11.57
C GLY A 484 6.00 -15.07 11.07
N LEU A 485 5.49 -16.22 10.61
CA LEU A 485 4.12 -16.35 10.14
C LEU A 485 3.08 -16.20 11.27
N MET A 486 3.35 -16.80 12.44
CA MET A 486 2.51 -16.64 13.63
C MET A 486 2.47 -15.19 14.10
N PHE A 487 3.62 -14.54 14.18
CA PHE A 487 3.72 -13.13 14.51
C PHE A 487 2.97 -12.26 13.49
N GLY A 488 3.16 -12.53 12.19
CA GLY A 488 2.44 -11.89 11.11
C GLY A 488 0.92 -12.06 11.22
N GLY A 489 0.45 -13.26 11.54
CA GLY A 489 -0.97 -13.55 11.80
C GLY A 489 -1.54 -12.74 12.96
N VAL A 490 -0.78 -12.58 14.06
CA VAL A 490 -1.14 -11.72 15.20
C VAL A 490 -1.23 -10.26 14.78
N VAL A 491 -0.21 -9.74 14.09
CA VAL A 491 -0.19 -8.35 13.60
C VAL A 491 -1.39 -8.09 12.69
N LEU A 492 -1.63 -8.96 11.70
CA LEU A 492 -2.77 -8.83 10.78
C LEU A 492 -4.12 -8.92 11.52
N GLY A 493 -4.24 -9.80 12.51
CA GLY A 493 -5.46 -9.95 13.32
C GLY A 493 -5.77 -8.72 14.16
N VAL A 494 -4.75 -8.18 14.86
CA VAL A 494 -4.87 -6.95 15.66
C VAL A 494 -5.21 -5.76 14.76
N LEU A 495 -4.56 -5.64 13.61
CA LEU A 495 -4.77 -4.52 12.69
C LEU A 495 -6.16 -4.56 12.05
N THR A 496 -6.67 -5.77 11.78
CA THR A 496 -8.07 -5.99 11.34
C THR A 496 -9.06 -5.49 12.39
N LEU A 497 -8.87 -5.87 13.66
CA LEU A 497 -9.75 -5.44 14.75
C LEU A 497 -9.64 -3.95 15.05
N CYS A 498 -8.43 -3.39 14.99
CA CYS A 498 -8.18 -1.97 15.16
C CYS A 498 -8.92 -1.16 14.08
N SER A 499 -8.73 -1.52 12.81
CA SER A 499 -9.45 -0.88 11.70
C SER A 499 -10.96 -1.01 11.84
N TYR A 500 -11.46 -2.20 12.21
CA TYR A 500 -12.88 -2.45 12.45
C TYR A 500 -13.45 -1.61 13.59
N LEU A 501 -12.77 -1.55 14.74
CA LEU A 501 -13.16 -0.73 15.89
C LEU A 501 -13.25 0.75 15.54
N LEU A 502 -12.18 1.29 14.94
CA LEU A 502 -12.09 2.68 14.51
C LEU A 502 -13.20 3.01 13.51
N ASN A 503 -13.48 2.12 12.56
CA ASN A 503 -14.57 2.31 11.60
C ASN A 503 -15.95 2.33 12.28
N ASN A 504 -16.20 1.44 13.25
CA ASN A 504 -17.47 1.43 13.98
C ASN A 504 -17.67 2.74 14.79
N PHE A 505 -16.63 3.23 15.46
CA PHE A 505 -16.69 4.52 16.15
C PHE A 505 -16.81 5.70 15.19
N ALA A 506 -16.19 5.64 14.01
CA ALA A 506 -16.33 6.63 12.95
C ALA A 506 -17.77 6.69 12.44
N ILE A 507 -18.38 5.54 12.13
CA ILE A 507 -19.78 5.44 11.69
C ILE A 507 -20.72 5.93 12.79
N ARG A 508 -20.47 5.60 14.05
CA ARG A 508 -21.29 6.07 15.19
C ARG A 508 -21.21 7.59 15.37
N SER A 509 -20.04 8.20 15.12
CA SER A 509 -19.79 9.63 15.37
C SER A 509 -20.15 10.52 14.18
N ALA A 510 -19.76 10.15 12.95
CA ALA A 510 -19.95 10.94 11.73
C ALA A 510 -20.99 10.35 10.75
N GLY A 511 -21.49 9.14 11.00
CA GLY A 511 -22.41 8.44 10.10
C GLY A 511 -21.71 7.68 8.98
N ALA A 512 -22.40 6.66 8.45
CA ALA A 512 -21.83 5.73 7.46
C ALA A 512 -21.41 6.40 6.15
N ALA A 513 -22.13 7.43 5.69
CA ALA A 513 -21.83 8.11 4.44
C ALA A 513 -20.52 8.92 4.51
N LEU A 514 -20.29 9.67 5.60
CA LEU A 514 -19.05 10.43 5.79
C LEU A 514 -17.84 9.50 6.01
N ALA A 515 -18.01 8.45 6.82
CA ALA A 515 -16.97 7.44 7.00
C ALA A 515 -16.59 6.76 5.67
N SER A 516 -17.59 6.44 4.83
CA SER A 516 -17.36 5.86 3.50
C SER A 516 -16.58 6.81 2.57
N ILE A 517 -16.81 8.13 2.63
CA ILE A 517 -16.07 9.12 1.83
C ILE A 517 -14.58 9.08 2.20
N ILE A 518 -14.25 9.09 3.48
CA ILE A 518 -12.85 8.96 3.91
C ILE A 518 -12.27 7.60 3.54
N GLY A 519 -13.05 6.52 3.66
CA GLY A 519 -12.64 5.19 3.23
C GLY A 519 -12.28 5.09 1.74
N THR A 520 -12.74 6.03 0.90
CA THR A 520 -12.34 6.07 -0.52
C THR A 520 -10.87 6.39 -0.74
N SER A 521 -10.20 6.98 0.26
CA SER A 521 -8.75 7.21 0.22
C SER A 521 -7.90 5.94 0.40
N GLY A 522 -8.53 4.80 0.69
CA GLY A 522 -7.87 3.52 0.94
C GLY A 522 -6.83 3.09 -0.10
N PRO A 523 -7.13 3.13 -1.43
CA PRO A 523 -6.15 2.78 -2.45
C PRO A 523 -4.93 3.71 -2.43
N ALA A 524 -5.13 5.02 -2.31
CA ALA A 524 -4.04 6.00 -2.25
C ALA A 524 -3.17 5.84 -1.00
N LEU A 525 -3.79 5.65 0.18
CA LEU A 525 -3.06 5.39 1.43
C LEU A 525 -2.27 4.07 1.35
N THR A 526 -2.87 3.03 0.78
CA THR A 526 -2.19 1.74 0.59
C THR A 526 -0.99 1.89 -0.36
N ALA A 527 -1.15 2.58 -1.49
CA ALA A 527 -0.07 2.86 -2.41
C ALA A 527 1.05 3.70 -1.76
N LEU A 528 0.68 4.70 -0.97
CA LEU A 528 1.63 5.57 -0.26
C LEU A 528 2.47 4.77 0.75
N PHE A 529 1.83 3.94 1.57
CA PHE A 529 2.55 3.09 2.51
C PHE A 529 3.37 2.01 1.81
N ALA A 530 2.87 1.41 0.73
CA ALA A 530 3.63 0.44 -0.05
C ALA A 530 4.89 1.06 -0.68
N PHE A 531 4.79 2.31 -1.15
CA PHE A 531 5.94 3.07 -1.65
C PHE A 531 6.99 3.31 -0.55
N PHE A 532 6.60 3.80 0.63
CA PHE A 532 7.55 4.11 1.70
C PHE A 532 8.11 2.89 2.45
N ILE A 533 7.30 1.83 2.63
CA ILE A 533 7.66 0.68 3.47
C ILE A 533 8.32 -0.42 2.63
N ILE A 534 7.77 -0.73 1.44
CA ILE A 534 8.20 -1.85 0.59
C ILE A 534 9.00 -1.35 -0.63
N GLY A 535 8.96 -0.05 -0.95
CA GLY A 535 9.57 0.49 -2.16
C GLY A 535 8.78 0.21 -3.43
N GLU A 536 7.46 -0.02 -3.34
CA GLU A 536 6.62 -0.21 -4.53
C GLU A 536 6.50 1.09 -5.32
N ALA A 537 7.21 1.21 -6.44
CA ALA A 537 7.07 2.32 -7.36
C ALA A 537 5.91 2.10 -8.33
N LEU A 538 4.98 3.07 -8.39
CA LEU A 538 3.88 3.08 -9.34
C LEU A 538 4.19 4.00 -10.51
N THR A 539 3.76 3.60 -11.71
CA THR A 539 3.89 4.45 -12.90
C THR A 539 2.93 5.64 -12.81
N PRO A 540 3.24 6.79 -13.45
CA PRO A 540 2.34 7.95 -13.48
C PRO A 540 0.94 7.61 -14.03
N LYS A 541 0.85 6.67 -14.98
CA LYS A 541 -0.43 6.18 -15.52
C LYS A 541 -1.26 5.49 -14.43
N GLN A 542 -0.65 4.62 -13.63
CA GLN A 542 -1.32 3.94 -12.52
C GLN A 542 -1.77 4.91 -11.43
N ILE A 543 -0.99 5.95 -11.14
CA ILE A 543 -1.37 7.00 -10.18
C ILE A 543 -2.60 7.76 -10.68
N LEU A 544 -2.64 8.13 -11.97
CA LEU A 544 -3.79 8.78 -12.58
C LEU A 544 -5.03 7.89 -12.56
N GLY A 545 -4.88 6.60 -12.90
CA GLY A 545 -5.98 5.64 -12.84
C GLY A 545 -6.57 5.50 -11.43
N MET A 546 -5.70 5.44 -10.42
CA MET A 546 -6.10 5.35 -9.02
C MET A 546 -6.82 6.61 -8.56
N ALA A 547 -6.34 7.79 -8.96
CA ALA A 547 -7.01 9.06 -8.67
C ALA A 547 -8.43 9.10 -9.27
N LEU A 548 -8.62 8.63 -10.50
CA LEU A 548 -9.94 8.52 -11.13
C LEU A 548 -10.88 7.59 -10.36
N VAL A 549 -10.39 6.40 -9.95
CA VAL A 549 -11.20 5.46 -9.16
C VAL A 549 -11.64 6.09 -7.83
N ILE A 550 -10.72 6.75 -7.12
CA ILE A 550 -11.03 7.44 -5.85
C ILE A 550 -12.08 8.53 -6.07
N LEU A 551 -11.94 9.36 -7.11
CA LEU A 551 -12.91 10.40 -7.46
C LEU A 551 -14.28 9.82 -7.77
N GLY A 552 -14.36 8.74 -8.55
CA GLY A 552 -15.63 8.10 -8.89
C GLY A 552 -16.33 7.48 -7.67
N VAL A 553 -15.60 6.77 -6.81
CA VAL A 553 -16.19 6.20 -5.58
C VAL A 553 -16.57 7.30 -4.59
N GLY A 554 -15.77 8.36 -4.49
CA GLY A 554 -16.06 9.57 -3.71
C GLY A 554 -17.35 10.25 -4.17
N ALA A 555 -17.53 10.41 -5.49
CA ALA A 555 -18.74 10.98 -6.08
C ALA A 555 -20.00 10.15 -5.74
N MET A 556 -19.92 8.82 -5.83
CA MET A 556 -21.03 7.94 -5.42
C MET A 556 -21.36 8.04 -3.93
N SER A 557 -20.33 8.16 -3.09
CA SER A 557 -20.49 8.28 -1.63
C SER A 557 -21.11 9.63 -1.26
N PHE A 558 -20.69 10.70 -1.94
CA PHE A 558 -21.24 12.05 -1.75
C PHE A 558 -22.72 12.13 -2.18
N GLU A 559 -23.09 11.51 -3.30
CA GLU A 559 -24.49 11.45 -3.74
C GLU A 559 -25.40 10.79 -2.68
N ARG A 560 -24.92 9.71 -2.04
CA ARG A 560 -25.65 9.05 -0.95
C ARG A 560 -25.84 9.97 0.26
N LEU A 561 -24.81 10.75 0.61
CA LEU A 561 -24.89 11.74 1.70
C LEU A 561 -25.93 12.82 1.41
N VAL A 562 -25.93 13.38 0.19
CA VAL A 562 -26.89 14.41 -0.22
C VAL A 562 -28.32 13.88 -0.20
N LYS A 563 -28.55 12.67 -0.73
CA LYS A 563 -29.87 12.01 -0.68
C LYS A 563 -30.34 11.75 0.76
N ALA A 564 -29.44 11.33 1.64
CA ALA A 564 -29.77 11.11 3.05
C ALA A 564 -30.19 12.40 3.75
N LYS A 565 -29.46 13.51 3.53
CA LYS A 565 -29.83 14.83 4.06
C LYS A 565 -31.19 15.31 3.53
N LYS A 566 -31.46 15.13 2.24
CA LYS A 566 -32.74 15.52 1.61
C LYS A 566 -33.94 14.70 2.14
N LYS A 567 -33.72 13.48 2.63
CA LYS A 567 -34.78 12.66 3.24
C LYS A 567 -35.04 13.02 4.71
N ALA A 568 -34.08 13.68 5.36
CA ALA A 568 -34.15 14.09 6.77
C ALA A 568 -34.66 15.54 6.95
N ALA A 569 -34.46 16.40 5.95
CA ALA A 569 -35.10 17.71 5.82
C ALA A 569 -36.51 17.55 5.22
#